data_AF-A0A0F8EAS9-F1
#
_entry.id   AF-A0A0F8EAS9-F1
#
_cell.length_a   1.000
_cell.length_b   1.000
_cell.length_c   1.000
_cell.angle_alpha   90.00
_cell.angle_beta   90.00
_cell.angle_gamma   90.00
#
_symmetry.space_group_name_H-M   'P 1'
#
loop_
_entity.id
_entity.type
_entity.pdbx_description
1 polymer ?
#
loop_
_entity_poly.entity_id
_entity_poly.type
_entity_poly.pdbx_seq_one_letter_code
_entity_poly.pdbx_strand_id
1 'polypeptide(L)' 'MEDFNQLKRKLDDMSVMELYGYIKEKYPENEDLALGSKKIVIRKVLNFERNLLNELEEAGQ' A
#
# COMPACT_ATOMS: atom_id res chain seq x y z
N MET A 1 -12.05 -1.97 -8.01
CA MET A 1 -11.39 -3.30 -8.00
C MET A 1 -10.23 -3.37 -9.00
N GLU A 2 -10.34 -2.70 -10.16
CA GLU A 2 -9.28 -2.59 -11.17
C GLU A 2 -8.04 -1.83 -10.65
N ASP A 3 -8.24 -0.79 -9.84
CA ASP A 3 -7.14 0.00 -9.25
C ASP A 3 -6.24 -0.81 -8.31
N PHE A 4 -6.81 -1.72 -7.51
CA PHE A 4 -6.01 -2.56 -6.60
C PHE A 4 -5.13 -3.56 -7.35
N ASN A 5 -5.60 -4.07 -8.49
CA ASN A 5 -4.80 -4.98 -9.31
C ASN A 5 -3.65 -4.23 -9.99
N GLN A 6 -3.89 -3.00 -10.45
CA GLN A 6 -2.84 -2.16 -11.01
C GLN A 6 -1.81 -1.74 -9.95
N LEU A 7 -2.28 -1.34 -8.76
CA LEU A 7 -1.40 -1.03 -7.63
C LEU A 7 -0.56 -2.24 -7.26
N LYS A 8 -1.17 -3.42 -7.13
CA LYS A 8 -0.42 -4.64 -6.83
C LYS A 8 0.68 -4.92 -7.85
N ARG A 9 0.38 -4.83 -9.15
CA ARG A 9 1.39 -5.02 -10.21
C ARG A 9 2.53 -4.02 -10.09
N LYS A 10 2.21 -2.74 -9.92
CA LYS A 10 3.21 -1.68 -9.70
C LYS A 10 4.14 -2.01 -8.52
N LEU A 11 3.58 -2.45 -7.39
CA LEU A 11 4.36 -2.79 -6.20
C LEU A 11 5.18 -4.08 -6.37
N ASP A 12 4.66 -5.06 -7.11
CA ASP A 12 5.37 -6.30 -7.44
C ASP A 12 6.56 -6.05 -8.38
N ASP A 13 6.44 -5.10 -9.31
CA ASP A 13 7.50 -4.76 -10.28
C ASP A 13 8.66 -3.96 -9.66
N MET A 14 8.43 -3.28 -8.53
CA MET A 14 9.48 -2.55 -7.80
C MET A 14 10.52 -3.48 -7.19
N SER A 15 11.79 -3.07 -7.17
CA SER A 15 12.79 -3.67 -6.29
C SER A 15 12.42 -3.45 -4.82
N VAL A 16 13.09 -4.17 -3.93
CA VAL A 16 12.89 -4.02 -2.48
C VAL A 16 13.16 -2.56 -2.05
N MET A 17 14.27 -1.97 -2.48
CA MET A 17 14.63 -0.59 -2.14
C MET A 17 13.62 0.44 -2.67
N GLU A 18 13.15 0.27 -3.92
CA GLU A 18 12.13 1.14 -4.50
C GLU A 18 10.81 1.05 -3.73
N LEU A 19 10.40 -0.15 -3.33
CA LEU A 19 9.18 -0.34 -2.53
C LEU A 19 9.30 0.36 -1.17
N TYR A 20 10.46 0.26 -0.51
CA TYR A 20 10.73 0.97 0.74
C TYR A 20 10.67 2.50 0.57
N GLY A 21 11.32 3.02 -0.46
CA GLY A 21 11.29 4.45 -0.78
C GLY A 21 9.87 4.94 -1.07
N TYR A 22 9.14 4.22 -1.91
CA TYR A 22 7.74 4.51 -2.25
C TYR A 22 6.85 4.60 -1.00
N ILE A 23 7.00 3.65 -0.06
CA ILE A 23 6.18 3.65 1.17
C ILE A 23 6.54 4.84 2.05
N LYS A 24 7.83 5.14 2.23
CA LYS A 24 8.27 6.25 3.06
C LYS A 24 7.80 7.60 2.53
N GLU A 25 7.79 7.78 1.20
CA GLU A 25 7.31 8.99 0.56
C GLU A 25 5.78 9.10 0.59
N LYS A 26 5.07 8.00 0.33
CA LYS A 26 3.60 8.03 0.20
C LYS A 26 2.88 7.97 1.54
N TYR A 27 3.42 7.25 2.52
CA TYR A 27 2.81 7.05 3.83
C TYR A 27 3.82 7.35 4.96
N PRO A 28 4.29 8.61 5.07
CA PRO A 28 5.31 8.98 6.04
C PRO A 28 4.89 8.73 7.50
N GLU A 29 3.59 8.76 7.79
CA GLU A 29 3.03 8.51 9.13
C GLU A 29 2.82 7.02 9.43
N ASN A 30 3.02 6.13 8.44
CA ASN A 30 2.70 4.71 8.54
C ASN A 30 3.94 3.84 8.26
N GLU A 31 5.04 4.10 8.97
CA GLU A 31 6.32 3.40 8.79
C GLU A 31 6.19 1.86 8.93
N ASP A 32 5.23 1.39 9.72
CA ASP A 32 4.93 -0.04 9.92
C ASP A 32 4.55 -0.78 8.63
N LEU A 33 4.08 -0.06 7.60
CA LEU A 33 3.78 -0.63 6.29
C LEU A 33 5.04 -1.20 5.62
N ALA A 34 6.21 -0.62 5.88
CA ALA A 34 7.48 -1.03 5.30
C ALA A 34 8.10 -2.25 6.01
N LEU A 35 7.61 -2.63 7.19
CA LEU A 35 8.24 -3.71 7.96
C LEU A 35 7.89 -5.11 7.42
N GLY A 36 8.92 -5.90 7.14
CA GLY A 36 8.82 -7.32 6.77
C GLY A 36 9.39 -7.65 5.40
N SER A 37 9.13 -8.85 4.91
CA SER A 37 9.51 -9.24 3.55
C SER A 37 8.69 -8.48 2.51
N LYS A 38 9.22 -8.32 1.29
CA LYS A 38 8.54 -7.63 0.17
C LYS A 38 7.06 -8.04 0.02
N LYS A 39 6.78 -9.34 0.06
CA LYS A 39 5.40 -9.87 -0.06
C LYS A 39 4.48 -9.42 1.08
N ILE A 40 5.01 -9.36 2.31
CA ILE A 40 4.26 -8.88 3.48
C ILE A 40 4.00 -7.38 3.34
N VAL A 41 5.01 -6.62 2.96
CA VAL A 41 4.92 -5.17 2.74
C VAL A 41 3.87 -4.82 1.70
N ILE A 42 3.89 -5.47 0.53
CA ILE A 42 2.88 -5.27 -0.52
C ILE A 42 1.46 -5.56 0.01
N ARG A 43 1.29 -6.65 0.78
CA ARG A 43 0.00 -6.99 1.37
C ARG A 43 -0.49 -5.91 2.34
N LYS A 44 0.40 -5.40 3.20
CA LYS A 44 0.08 -4.32 4.15
C LYS A 44 -0.41 -3.07 3.42
N VAL A 45 0.32 -2.63 2.39
CA VAL A 45 -0.06 -1.45 1.58
C VAL A 45 -1.42 -1.64 0.91
N LEU A 46 -1.67 -2.78 0.28
CA LEU A 46 -2.96 -3.05 -0.37
C LEU A 46 -4.13 -3.07 0.61
N ASN A 47 -3.93 -3.63 1.81
CA ASN A 47 -4.94 -3.65 2.86
C ASN A 47 -5.20 -2.23 3.40
N PHE A 48 -4.15 -1.44 3.60
CA PHE A 48 -4.26 -0.07 4.07
C PHE A 48 -5.07 0.79 3.11
N GLU A 49 -4.76 0.75 1.81
CA GLU A 49 -5.51 1.46 0.77
C GLU A 49 -6.97 1.01 0.67
N ARG A 50 -7.25 -0.28 0.92
CA ARG A 50 -8.63 -0.77 0.97
C ARG A 50 -9.39 -0.22 2.17
N ASN A 51 -8.76 -0.19 3.34
CA ASN A 51 -9.38 0.34 4.54
C ASN A 51 -9.66 1.84 4.39
N LEU A 52 -8.71 2.62 3.85
CA LEU A 52 -8.92 4.05 3.57
C LEU A 52 -10.10 4.27 2.62
N LEU A 53 -10.21 3.48 1.55
CA LEU A 53 -11.32 3.59 0.62
C LEU A 53 -12.66 3.33 1.33
N ASN A 54 -12.73 2.26 2.14
CA ASN A 54 -13.93 1.92 2.89
C ASN A 54 -14.30 3.04 3.90
N GLU A 55 -13.32 3.60 4.61
CA GLU A 55 -13.55 4.70 5.55
C GLU A 55 -14.08 5.96 4.85
N LEU A 56 -13.57 6.28 3.65
CA LEU A 56 -14.06 7.39 2.84
C LEU A 56 -15.48 7.16 2.31
N GLU A 57 -15.80 5.92 1.91
CA GLU A 57 -17.14 5.53 1.51
C GLU A 57 -18.12 5.66 2.69
N GLU A 58 -17.75 5.15 3.87
CA GLU A 58 -18.56 5.23 5.10
C GLU A 58 -18.74 6.68 5.60
N ALA A 59 -17.71 7.52 5.52
CA ALA A 59 -17.79 8.93 5.92
C ALA A 59 -18.64 9.80 4.99
N GLY A 60 -18.90 9.32 3.77
CA GLY A 60 -19.76 10.00 2.79
C GLY A 60 -21.25 9.63 2.87
N GLN A 61 -21.64 8.71 3.76
CA GLN A 61 -23.02 8.26 3.99
C GLN A 61 -23.66 8.93 5.22
#